data_AF-A0A5M4FBF6-F1
#
_entry.id   AF-A0A5M4FBF6-F1
#
_cell.length_a   1.000
_cell.length_b   1.000
_cell.length_c   1.000
_cell.angle_alpha   90.00
_cell.angle_beta   90.00
_cell.angle_gamma   90.00
#
_symmetry.space_group_name_H-M   'P 1'
#
loop_
_entity.id
_entity.type
_entity.pdbx_description
1 polymer ?
#
loop_
_entity_poly.entity_id
_entity_poly.type
_entity_poly.pdbx_seq_one_letter_code
_entity_poly.pdbx_strand_id
1 'polypeptide(L)' 'MISKVAARFLIVAGVFNVVIWPRFAKAIVDDDRAWDSEHWHSAPTAFFWVHAVLITTAVVIGLGVLLVGVRAHRSSAPKA' A
#
# COMPACT_ATOMS: atom_id res chain seq x y z
N MET A 1 19.30 -16.95 0.00
CA MET A 1 19.77 -15.58 0.24
C MET A 1 19.14 -14.67 -0.81
N ILE A 2 18.59 -13.50 -0.45
CA ILE A 2 18.02 -12.54 -1.41
C ILE A 2 19.18 -11.78 -2.07
N SER A 3 19.20 -11.71 -3.40
CA SER A 3 20.25 -10.96 -4.13
C SER A 3 20.08 -9.44 -3.98
N LYS A 4 21.14 -8.67 -4.24
CA LYS A 4 21.06 -7.19 -4.23
C LYS A 4 20.01 -6.66 -5.20
N VAL A 5 19.87 -7.28 -6.36
CA VAL A 5 18.86 -6.91 -7.37
C VAL A 5 17.46 -7.19 -6.84
N ALA A 6 17.22 -8.38 -6.30
CA ALA A 6 15.93 -8.73 -5.71
C ALA A 6 15.57 -7.82 -4.53
N ALA A 7 16.53 -7.48 -3.66
CA ALA A 7 16.31 -6.56 -2.56
C ALA A 7 15.88 -5.15 -3.04
N ARG A 8 16.53 -4.61 -4.08
CA ARG A 8 16.14 -3.33 -4.70
C ARG A 8 14.77 -3.41 -5.35
N PHE A 9 14.46 -4.51 -6.03
CA PHE A 9 13.13 -4.74 -6.60
C PHE A 9 12.04 -4.71 -5.52
N LEU A 10 12.25 -5.39 -4.40
CA LEU A 10 11.31 -5.37 -3.26
C LEU A 10 11.15 -3.98 -2.67
N ILE A 11 12.23 -3.19 -2.57
CA ILE A 11 12.14 -1.80 -2.12
C ILE A 11 11.27 -0.97 -3.08
N VAL A 12 11.52 -1.05 -4.39
CA VAL A 12 10.73 -0.32 -5.39
C VAL A 12 9.26 -0.75 -5.35
N ALA A 13 8.98 -2.05 -5.28
CA ALA A 13 7.61 -2.57 -5.19
C ALA A 13 6.90 -2.11 -3.91
N GLY A 14 7.60 -2.09 -2.78
CA GLY A 14 7.08 -1.60 -1.51
C GLY A 14 6.80 -0.09 -1.54
N VAL A 15 7.73 0.71 -2.06
CA VAL A 15 7.56 2.16 -2.24
C VAL A 15 6.38 2.46 -3.17
N PHE A 16 6.26 1.74 -4.28
CA PHE A 16 5.14 1.89 -5.21
C PHE A 16 3.79 1.71 -4.49
N ASN A 17 3.65 0.66 -3.67
CA ASN A 17 2.43 0.43 -2.90
C ASN A 17 2.14 1.58 -1.93
N VAL A 18 3.15 2.04 -1.17
CA VAL A 18 2.98 3.15 -0.21
C VAL A 18 2.56 4.45 -0.91
N VAL A 19 3.02 4.70 -2.13
CA VAL A 19 2.72 5.92 -2.89
C VAL A 19 1.36 5.86 -3.58
N ILE A 20 1.00 4.72 -4.17
CA ILE A 20 -0.23 4.60 -4.97
C ILE A 20 -1.48 4.52 -4.13
N TRP A 21 -1.47 3.74 -3.05
CA TRP A 21 -2.69 3.46 -2.30
C TRP A 21 -3.33 4.68 -1.64
N PRO A 22 -2.61 5.68 -1.08
CA PRO A 22 -3.22 6.91 -0.57
C PRO A 22 -3.98 7.68 -1.66
N ARG A 23 -3.42 7.76 -2.88
CA ARG A 23 -4.09 8.43 -3.99
C ARG A 23 -5.35 7.69 -4.43
N PHE A 24 -5.30 6.36 -4.44
CA PHE A 24 -6.47 5.54 -4.75
C PHE A 24 -7.54 5.62 -3.64
N ALA A 25 -7.15 5.64 -2.37
CA ALA A 25 -8.07 5.84 -1.25
C ALA A 25 -8.83 7.16 -1.37
N LYS A 26 -8.13 8.25 -1.75
CA LYS A 26 -8.79 9.52 -2.07
C LYS A 26 -9.81 9.37 -3.20
N ALA A 27 -9.45 8.69 -4.28
CA ALA A 27 -10.37 8.48 -5.40
C ALA A 27 -11.63 7.69 -5.00
N ILE A 28 -11.51 6.70 -4.11
CA ILE A 28 -12.65 5.94 -3.59
C ILE A 28 -13.54 6.83 -2.71
N VAL A 29 -12.94 7.60 -1.82
CA VAL A 29 -13.68 8.54 -0.95
C VAL A 29 -14.44 9.59 -1.76
N ASP A 30 -13.85 10.06 -2.87
CA ASP A 30 -14.43 11.08 -3.74
C ASP A 30 -15.43 10.48 -4.76
N ASP A 31 -15.68 9.17 -4.77
CA ASP A 31 -16.63 8.49 -5.66
C ASP A 31 -18.05 8.52 -5.09
N ASP A 32 -19.03 8.95 -5.89
CA ASP A 32 -20.44 9.07 -5.49
C ASP A 32 -21.04 7.76 -4.94
N ARG A 33 -20.50 6.59 -5.32
CA ARG A 33 -20.99 5.29 -4.83
C ARG A 33 -20.49 4.95 -3.44
N ALA A 34 -19.48 5.64 -2.91
CA ALA A 34 -18.91 5.35 -1.60
C ALA A 34 -19.82 5.73 -0.45
N TRP A 35 -20.78 6.63 -0.70
CA TRP A 35 -21.66 7.21 0.30
C TRP A 35 -23.12 7.03 -0.11
N ASP A 36 -24.02 6.96 0.87
CA ASP A 36 -25.46 6.83 0.60
C ASP A 36 -26.08 8.14 0.08
N SER A 37 -25.55 9.27 0.52
CA SER A 37 -25.93 10.60 0.01
C SER A 37 -24.73 11.56 0.05
N GLU A 38 -24.69 12.49 1.02
CA GLU A 38 -23.63 13.48 1.11
C GLU A 38 -22.29 12.85 1.52
N HIS A 39 -21.22 13.17 0.80
CA HIS A 39 -19.88 12.65 1.09
C HIS A 39 -19.47 13.03 2.50
N TRP A 40 -18.90 12.08 3.26
CA TRP A 40 -18.47 12.23 4.66
C TRP A 40 -19.58 12.53 5.68
N HIS A 41 -20.80 12.82 5.25
CA HIS A 41 -21.93 13.18 6.12
C HIS A 41 -23.06 12.15 6.10
N SER A 42 -22.90 11.08 5.32
CA SER A 42 -23.84 9.95 5.23
C SER A 42 -23.15 8.62 5.49
N ALA A 43 -23.93 7.54 5.57
CA ALA A 43 -23.40 6.21 5.83
C ALA A 43 -22.52 5.73 4.66
N PRO A 44 -21.34 5.13 4.93
CA PRO A 44 -20.54 4.50 3.89
C PRO A 44 -21.23 3.24 3.36
N THR A 45 -21.18 3.03 2.05
CA THR A 45 -21.78 1.88 1.37
C THR A 45 -20.87 0.66 1.41
N ALA A 46 -21.36 -0.48 0.90
CA ALA A 46 -20.53 -1.66 0.68
C ALA A 46 -19.35 -1.38 -0.29
N PHE A 47 -19.53 -0.48 -1.28
CA PHE A 47 -18.47 -0.09 -2.20
C PHE A 47 -17.28 0.52 -1.44
N PHE A 48 -17.56 1.45 -0.51
CA PHE A 48 -16.52 2.03 0.35
C PHE A 48 -15.80 0.95 1.17
N TRP A 49 -16.55 0.11 1.88
CA TRP A 49 -15.97 -0.86 2.81
C TRP A 49 -15.10 -1.91 2.11
N VAL A 50 -15.55 -2.44 0.98
CA VAL A 50 -14.75 -3.40 0.20
C VAL A 50 -13.42 -2.78 -0.19
N HIS A 51 -13.43 -1.56 -0.73
CA HIS A 51 -12.20 -0.89 -1.14
C HIS A 51 -11.33 -0.50 0.06
N ALA A 52 -11.91 -0.05 1.16
CA ALA A 52 -11.16 0.27 2.37
C ALA A 52 -10.38 -0.95 2.91
N VAL A 53 -11.02 -2.13 2.95
CA VAL A 53 -10.37 -3.38 3.35
C VAL A 53 -9.28 -3.78 2.36
N LEU A 54 -9.56 -3.71 1.06
CA LEU A 54 -8.58 -4.05 0.01
C LEU A 54 -7.36 -3.13 0.05
N ILE A 55 -7.57 -1.83 0.16
CA ILE A 55 -6.51 -0.81 0.26
C ILE A 55 -5.67 -1.06 1.51
N THR A 56 -6.32 -1.22 2.67
CA THR A 56 -5.61 -1.44 3.94
C THR A 56 -4.74 -2.70 3.88
N THR A 57 -5.31 -3.79 3.37
CA THR A 57 -4.59 -5.06 3.18
C THR A 57 -3.39 -4.88 2.25
N ALA A 58 -3.59 -4.20 1.11
CA ALA A 58 -2.53 -3.97 0.15
C ALA A 58 -1.41 -3.07 0.71
N VAL A 59 -1.74 -2.05 1.50
CA VAL A 59 -0.75 -1.20 2.19
C VAL A 59 0.06 -2.01 3.20
N VAL A 60 -0.59 -2.84 4.03
CA VAL A 60 0.11 -3.69 5.01
C VAL A 60 1.08 -4.65 4.30
N ILE A 61 0.64 -5.29 3.22
CA ILE A 61 1.50 -6.17 2.42
C ILE A 61 2.64 -5.36 1.80
N GLY A 62 2.36 -4.19 1.22
CA GLY A 62 3.36 -3.29 0.63
C GLY A 62 4.44 -2.84 1.63
N LEU A 63 4.05 -2.51 2.86
CA LEU A 63 4.98 -2.20 3.95
C LEU A 63 5.82 -3.41 4.34
N GLY A 64 5.21 -4.61 4.40
CA GLY A 64 5.94 -5.86 4.62
C GLY A 64 6.99 -6.13 3.55
N VAL A 65 6.63 -5.96 2.28
CA VAL A 65 7.53 -6.09 1.11
C VAL A 65 8.68 -5.08 1.20
N LEU A 66 8.38 -3.82 1.49
CA LEU A 66 9.39 -2.77 1.66
C LEU A 66 10.37 -3.13 2.77
N LEU A 67 9.84 -3.57 3.92
CA LEU A 67 10.63 -3.91 5.10
C LEU A 67 11.57 -5.10 4.84
N VAL A 68 11.09 -6.14 4.15
CA VAL A 68 11.93 -7.27 3.71
C VAL A 68 13.03 -6.79 2.76
N GLY A 69 12.68 -5.95 1.77
CA GLY A 69 13.64 -5.38 0.82
C GLY A 69 14.75 -4.58 1.52
N VAL A 70 14.39 -3.69 2.45
CA VAL A 70 15.33 -2.87 3.22
C VAL A 70 16.25 -3.74 4.07
N ARG A 71 15.71 -4.74 4.78
CA ARG A 71 16.52 -5.67 5.59
C ARG A 71 17.51 -6.46 4.73
N ALA A 72 17.04 -7.03 3.62
CA ALA A 72 17.88 -7.77 2.69
C ALA A 72 18.99 -6.89 2.09
N HIS A 73 18.68 -5.63 1.73
CA HIS A 73 19.66 -4.69 1.20
C HIS A 73 20.77 -4.37 2.22
N ARG A 74 20.40 -4.17 3.50
CA ARG A 74 21.35 -3.90 4.59
C ARG A 74 22.24 -5.11 4.88
N SER A 75 21.69 -6.32 4.91
CA SER A 75 22.45 -7.55 5.15
C SER A 75 23.39 -7.93 4.00
N SER A 76 23.18 -7.34 2.81
CA SER A 76 24.01 -7.58 1.63
C SER A 76 25.16 -6.56 1.46
N ALA A 77 25.30 -5.60 2.38
CA ALA A 77 26.42 -4.67 2.42
C ALA A 77 27.68 -5.38 2.96
N PRO A 78 28.88 -5.12 2.41
CA PRO A 78 30.12 -5.68 2.96
C PRO A 78 30.24 -5.30 4.44
N LYS A 79 30.61 -6.27 5.30
CA LYS A 79 31.09 -5.93 6.65
C LYS A 79 32.39 -5.16 6.47
N ALA A 80 32.43 -3.91 6.95
CA ALA A 80 33.65 -3.14 7.10
C ALA A 80 34.55 -3.79 8.16
#